data_AF-A0A7V9ZRU4-F1
#
_entry.id   AF-A0A7V9ZRU4-F1
#
_cell.length_a   1.000
_cell.length_b   1.000
_cell.length_c   1.000
_cell.angle_alpha   90.00
_cell.angle_beta   90.00
_cell.angle_gamma   90.00
#
_symmetry.space_group_name_H-M   'P 1'
#
loop_
_entity.id
_entity.type
_entity.pdbx_description
1 polymer ?
#
loop_
_entity_poly.entity_id
_entity_poly.type
_entity_poly.pdbx_seq_one_letter_code
_entity_poly.pdbx_strand_id
1 'polypeptide(L)'
;PVAIEVQISNLSLTRIQYRTAEYARRGIYVLWLPLQTTDSKRELYLPSPWERWLHVAYFGRVYYWLEGVRILPIHFRDYHARVRGRTRDYQKLSRKVVPIKGDVVTLIDDFRPLSRQAWSGGRISIPPAKLFIDSQADWYLRVV
;
A
#
# COMPACT_ATOMS: atom_id res chain seq x y z
N PRO A 1 -1.67 10.05 -19.68
CA PRO A 1 -0.76 8.87 -19.76
C PRO A 1 -0.67 8.15 -18.41
N VAL A 2 -0.53 6.83 -18.43
CA VAL A 2 -0.39 6.00 -17.22
C VAL A 2 0.90 5.19 -17.33
N ALA A 3 1.67 5.09 -16.25
CA ALA A 3 2.82 4.22 -16.10
C ALA A 3 2.50 3.12 -15.07
N ILE A 4 2.79 1.88 -15.40
CA ILE A 4 2.62 0.72 -14.52
C ILE A 4 4.00 0.22 -14.13
N GLU A 5 4.29 0.22 -12.83
CA GLU A 5 5.59 -0.15 -12.28
C GLU A 5 5.47 -1.45 -11.49
N VAL A 6 5.76 -2.57 -12.15
CA VAL A 6 5.88 -3.88 -11.48
C VAL A 6 7.29 -4.02 -10.91
N GLN A 7 7.40 -4.30 -9.62
CA GLN A 7 8.67 -4.36 -8.92
C GLN A 7 8.85 -5.71 -8.23
N ILE A 8 9.88 -6.45 -8.66
CA ILE A 8 10.29 -7.74 -8.09
C ILE A 8 11.06 -7.53 -6.78
N SER A 9 11.92 -6.50 -6.75
CA SER A 9 12.75 -6.18 -5.60
C SER A 9 12.27 -4.92 -4.87
N ASN A 10 12.59 -4.84 -3.58
CA ASN A 10 12.24 -3.68 -2.77
C ASN A 10 12.96 -2.42 -3.29
N LEU A 11 12.20 -1.41 -3.70
CA LEU A 11 12.73 -0.07 -3.96
C LEU A 11 13.09 0.61 -2.64
N SER A 12 14.20 1.35 -2.61
CA SER A 12 14.49 2.24 -1.49
C SER A 12 13.45 3.37 -1.42
N LEU A 13 13.16 3.86 -0.22
CA LEU A 13 12.19 4.94 -0.01
C LEU A 13 12.54 6.20 -0.81
N THR A 14 13.81 6.58 -0.81
CA THR A 14 14.29 7.73 -1.60
C THR A 14 14.02 7.55 -3.10
N ARG A 15 14.23 6.34 -3.63
CA ARG A 15 14.06 6.07 -5.06
C ARG A 15 12.59 6.08 -5.47
N ILE A 16 11.69 5.47 -4.68
CA ILE A 16 10.26 5.48 -5.01
C ILE A 16 9.67 6.89 -4.87
N GLN A 17 10.08 7.67 -3.86
CA GLN A 17 9.69 9.07 -3.71
C GLN A 17 10.13 9.90 -4.91
N TYR A 18 11.41 9.82 -5.28
CA TYR A 18 11.96 10.54 -6.43
C TYR A 18 11.23 10.19 -7.74
N ARG A 19 11.07 8.90 -8.05
CA ARG A 19 10.39 8.46 -9.26
C ARG A 19 8.92 8.88 -9.30
N THR A 20 8.22 8.80 -8.16
CA THR A 20 6.83 9.24 -8.06
C THR A 20 6.69 10.73 -8.33
N ALA A 21 7.59 11.56 -7.77
CA ALA A 21 7.61 12.99 -8.03
C ALA A 21 7.90 13.31 -9.50
N GLU A 22 8.84 12.59 -10.13
CA GLU A 22 9.16 12.76 -11.54
C GLU A 22 7.98 12.39 -12.46
N TYR A 23 7.24 11.31 -12.16
CA TYR A 23 6.01 10.98 -12.89
C TYR A 23 4.98 12.11 -12.78
N ALA A 24 4.77 12.63 -11.58
CA ALA A 24 3.84 13.73 -11.35
C ALA A 24 4.23 15.00 -12.13
N ARG A 25 5.52 15.37 -12.11
CA ARG A 25 6.07 16.52 -12.85
C ARG A 25 5.85 16.40 -14.36
N ARG A 26 5.83 15.18 -14.89
CA ARG A 26 5.58 14.88 -16.30
C ARG A 26 4.10 14.70 -16.64
N GLY A 27 3.19 14.89 -15.68
CA GLY A 27 1.76 14.69 -15.90
C GLY A 27 1.35 13.21 -16.08
N ILE A 28 2.20 12.27 -15.66
CA ILE A 28 1.98 10.83 -15.81
C ILE A 28 1.40 10.28 -14.51
N TYR A 29 0.31 9.52 -14.60
CA TYR A 29 -0.26 8.81 -13.47
C TYR A 29 0.47 7.48 -13.28
N VAL A 30 0.95 7.19 -12.08
CA VAL A 30 1.69 5.95 -11.79
C VAL A 30 0.85 4.99 -10.94
N LEU A 31 0.93 3.71 -11.27
CA LEU A 31 0.52 2.59 -10.42
C LEU A 31 1.76 1.78 -10.04
N TRP A 32 2.01 1.62 -8.74
CA TRP A 32 3.12 0.84 -8.20
C TRP A 32 2.61 -0.53 -7.75
N LEU A 33 3.23 -1.59 -8.26
CA LEU A 33 2.81 -2.98 -8.06
C LEU A 33 3.95 -3.82 -7.49
N PRO A 34 4.05 -4.00 -6.15
CA PRO A 34 4.77 -5.12 -5.56
C PRO A 34 4.31 -6.46 -6.15
N LEU A 35 5.28 -7.35 -6.36
CA LEU A 35 4.96 -8.76 -6.47
C LEU A 35 4.50 -9.29 -5.11
N GLN A 36 3.46 -10.12 -5.15
CA GLN A 36 2.98 -10.78 -3.95
C GLN A 36 4.02 -11.79 -3.47
N THR A 37 4.72 -11.45 -2.38
CA THR A 37 5.72 -12.34 -1.75
C THR A 37 5.13 -13.22 -0.66
N THR A 38 3.83 -13.08 -0.37
CA THR A 38 3.19 -13.73 0.78
C THR A 38 2.60 -15.08 0.47
N ASP A 39 3.31 -16.09 0.95
CA ASP A 39 2.78 -17.39 1.31
C ASP A 39 1.51 -17.18 2.18
N SER A 40 0.38 -17.64 1.68
CA SER A 40 -0.98 -17.23 2.08
C SER A 40 -1.44 -17.78 3.43
N LYS A 41 -0.52 -18.32 4.25
CA LYS A 41 -0.81 -19.11 5.45
C LYS A 41 -0.64 -18.35 6.78
N ARG A 42 -0.12 -17.12 6.78
CA ARG A 42 0.10 -16.35 8.02
C ARG A 42 -0.98 -15.28 8.21
N GLU A 43 -1.66 -15.31 9.35
CA GLU A 43 -2.66 -14.30 9.76
C GLU A 43 -2.07 -12.88 9.91
N LEU A 44 -0.77 -12.79 10.21
CA LEU A 44 -0.07 -11.53 10.43
C LEU A 44 1.07 -11.34 9.43
N TYR A 45 1.12 -10.15 8.83
CA TYR A 45 2.10 -9.77 7.83
C TYR A 45 3.08 -8.71 8.36
N LEU A 46 4.35 -8.75 7.94
CA LEU A 46 5.33 -7.71 8.26
C LEU A 46 5.65 -6.92 6.99
N PRO A 47 4.97 -5.79 6.73
CA PRO A 47 5.19 -5.03 5.51
C PRO A 47 6.56 -4.36 5.55
N SER A 48 7.25 -4.45 4.42
CA SER A 48 8.52 -3.78 4.17
C SER A 48 8.35 -2.25 4.20
N PRO A 49 9.44 -1.47 4.34
CA PRO A 49 9.33 -0.01 4.39
C PRO A 49 8.62 0.60 3.18
N TRP A 50 8.86 0.08 1.97
CA TRP A 50 8.25 0.63 0.77
C TRP A 50 6.78 0.23 0.63
N GLU A 51 6.36 -0.96 1.08
CA GLU A 51 4.94 -1.32 1.13
C GLU A 51 4.15 -0.45 2.11
N ARG A 52 4.75 -0.09 3.26
CA ARG A 52 4.15 0.90 4.17
C ARG A 52 4.05 2.27 3.50
N TRP A 53 5.07 2.65 2.74
CA TRP A 53 5.04 3.89 1.98
C TRP A 53 3.92 3.86 0.93
N LEU A 54 3.75 2.75 0.20
CA LEU A 54 2.66 2.56 -0.75
C LEU A 54 1.29 2.63 -0.07
N HIS A 55 1.14 1.96 1.09
CA HIS A 55 -0.08 1.97 1.88
C HIS A 55 -0.51 3.39 2.20
N VAL A 56 0.42 4.24 2.63
CA VAL A 56 0.14 5.67 2.87
C VAL A 56 -0.10 6.42 1.55
N ALA A 57 0.69 6.15 0.50
CA ALA A 57 0.59 6.80 -0.80
C ALA A 57 -0.76 6.56 -1.49
N TYR A 58 -1.37 5.38 -1.30
CA TYR A 58 -2.66 5.00 -1.85
C TYR A 58 -3.76 4.94 -0.79
N PHE A 59 -3.71 5.82 0.21
CA PHE A 59 -4.81 6.06 1.15
C PHE A 59 -5.28 4.79 1.86
N GLY A 60 -4.35 3.98 2.35
CA GLY A 60 -4.61 2.74 3.06
C GLY A 60 -4.57 1.48 2.18
N ARG A 61 -4.10 1.56 0.94
CA ARG A 61 -4.11 0.43 -0.01
C ARG A 61 -2.72 0.07 -0.50
N VAL A 62 -2.48 -1.21 -0.76
CA VAL A 62 -1.31 -1.72 -1.49
C VAL A 62 -1.80 -2.66 -2.57
N TYR A 63 -1.34 -2.44 -3.80
CA TYR A 63 -1.76 -3.20 -4.97
C TYR A 63 -0.72 -4.25 -5.32
N TYR A 64 -1.08 -5.52 -5.24
CA TYR A 64 -0.20 -6.60 -5.62
C TYR A 64 -0.57 -7.10 -7.02
N TRP A 65 0.42 -7.21 -7.90
CA TRP A 65 0.21 -7.84 -9.19
C TRP A 65 0.02 -9.35 -9.00
N LEU A 66 -1.06 -9.89 -9.56
CA LEU A 66 -1.32 -11.33 -9.54
C LEU A 66 -0.82 -11.96 -10.84
N GLU A 67 -1.50 -11.67 -11.94
CA GLU A 67 -1.15 -12.14 -13.29
C GLU A 67 -1.92 -11.32 -14.32
N GLY A 68 -1.36 -11.20 -15.53
CA GLY A 68 -1.99 -10.45 -16.63
C GLY A 68 -2.40 -9.04 -16.19
N VAL A 69 -3.69 -8.75 -16.30
CA VAL A 69 -4.29 -7.46 -15.91
C VAL A 69 -4.91 -7.46 -14.51
N ARG A 70 -4.79 -8.56 -13.75
CA ARG A 70 -5.44 -8.73 -12.45
C ARG A 70 -4.54 -8.26 -11.31
N ILE A 71 -5.12 -7.46 -10.43
CA ILE A 71 -4.45 -6.85 -9.28
C ILE A 71 -5.25 -7.19 -8.02
N LEU A 72 -4.55 -7.53 -6.94
CA LEU A 72 -5.13 -7.73 -5.62
C LEU A 72 -4.85 -6.52 -4.73
N PRO A 73 -5.88 -5.72 -4.40
CA PRO A 73 -5.74 -4.66 -3.41
C PRO A 73 -5.79 -5.23 -1.99
N ILE A 74 -4.87 -4.76 -1.15
CA ILE A 74 -4.76 -5.17 0.25
C ILE A 74 -4.66 -3.94 1.14
N HIS A 75 -5.45 -3.92 2.20
CA HIS A 75 -5.32 -2.98 3.30
C HIS A 75 -4.54 -3.60 4.46
N PHE A 76 -3.61 -2.85 5.05
CA PHE A 76 -2.93 -3.24 6.27
C PHE A 76 -3.61 -2.62 7.49
N ARG A 77 -4.34 -3.44 8.25
CA ARG A 77 -4.93 -3.04 9.52
C ARG A 77 -3.92 -3.19 10.65
N ASP A 78 -3.89 -2.22 11.55
CA ASP A 78 -3.04 -2.26 12.75
C ASP A 78 -3.33 -3.49 13.61
N TYR A 79 -2.27 -4.06 14.17
CA TYR A 79 -2.36 -5.17 15.12
C TYR A 79 -1.74 -4.77 16.44
N HIS A 80 -2.48 -4.96 17.54
CA HIS A 80 -2.00 -4.70 18.89
C HIS A 80 -1.65 -6.03 19.56
N ALA A 81 -0.37 -6.25 19.84
CA ALA A 81 0.11 -7.42 20.53
C ALA A 81 -0.10 -7.26 22.04
N ARG A 82 -0.56 -8.32 22.72
CA ARG A 82 -0.59 -8.37 24.19
C ARG A 82 0.82 -8.62 24.71
N VAL A 83 1.28 -7.76 25.61
CA VAL A 83 2.59 -7.84 26.24
C VAL A 83 2.40 -8.05 27.73
N ARG A 84 3.06 -9.06 28.29
CA ARG A 84 3.10 -9.28 29.73
C ARG A 84 3.97 -8.20 30.38
N GLY A 85 3.37 -7.34 31.19
CA GLY A 85 4.11 -6.39 32.00
C GLY A 85 4.43 -6.97 33.38
N ARG A 86 5.33 -6.31 34.12
CA ARG A 86 5.68 -6.73 35.48
C ARG A 86 4.53 -6.59 36.48
N THR A 87 3.71 -5.55 36.31
CA THR A 87 2.57 -5.24 37.21
C THR A 87 1.22 -5.48 36.55
N ARG A 88 1.12 -5.23 35.25
CA ARG A 88 -0.09 -5.46 34.44
C ARG A 88 0.26 -5.77 33.00
N ASP A 89 -0.52 -6.65 32.39
CA ASP A 89 -0.51 -6.82 30.94
C ASP A 89 -0.96 -5.53 30.25
N TYR A 90 -0.43 -5.29 29.06
CA TYR A 90 -0.83 -4.14 28.24
C TYR A 90 -0.80 -4.51 26.75
N GLN A 91 -1.45 -3.68 25.93
CA GLN A 91 -1.43 -3.81 24.49
C GLN A 91 -0.41 -2.83 23.89
N LYS A 92 0.37 -3.31 22.91
CA LYS A 92 1.35 -2.51 22.19
C LYS A 92 1.14 -2.66 20.70
N LEU A 93 1.16 -1.54 19.98
CA LEU A 93 1.13 -1.54 18.53
C LEU A 93 2.31 -2.38 17.99
N SER A 94 1.98 -3.40 17.21
CA SER A 94 2.94 -4.29 16.59
C SER A 94 3.48 -3.69 15.31
N ARG A 95 4.68 -4.15 14.90
CA ARG A 95 5.16 -3.90 13.53
C ARG A 95 4.41 -4.76 12.52
N LYS A 96 3.80 -5.88 12.95
CA LYS A 96 2.98 -6.71 12.07
C LYS A 96 1.59 -6.08 11.89
N VAL A 97 0.95 -6.41 10.78
CA VAL A 97 -0.38 -5.93 10.37
C VAL A 97 -1.26 -7.12 10.02
N VAL A 98 -2.58 -6.91 10.07
CA VAL A 98 -3.56 -7.85 9.53
C VAL A 98 -3.86 -7.44 8.08
N PRO A 99 -3.52 -8.25 7.07
CA PRO A 99 -3.85 -7.96 5.68
C PRO A 99 -5.34 -8.24 5.41
N ILE A 100 -6.09 -7.22 5.00
CA ILE A 100 -7.49 -7.31 4.60
C ILE A 100 -7.56 -7.19 3.08
N LYS A 101 -7.86 -8.31 2.41
CA LYS A 101 -7.98 -8.37 0.95
C LYS A 101 -9.27 -7.68 0.51
N GLY A 102 -9.18 -6.86 -0.54
CA GLY A 102 -10.34 -6.39 -1.29
C GLY A 102 -10.68 -7.35 -2.42
N ASP A 103 -11.63 -6.95 -3.26
CA ASP A 103 -11.96 -7.71 -4.46
C ASP A 103 -10.83 -7.60 -5.49
N VAL A 104 -10.60 -8.65 -6.26
CA VAL A 104 -9.64 -8.61 -7.38
C VAL A 104 -10.16 -7.65 -8.44
N VAL A 105 -9.29 -6.74 -8.90
CA VAL A 105 -9.62 -5.71 -9.89
C VAL A 105 -8.80 -5.87 -11.17
N THR A 106 -9.31 -5.32 -12.27
CA THR A 106 -8.64 -5.26 -13.56
C THR A 106 -8.01 -3.88 -13.78
N LEU A 107 -6.81 -3.86 -14.37
CA LEU A 107 -6.12 -2.62 -14.74
C LEU A 107 -6.89 -1.76 -15.77
N ILE A 108 -7.84 -2.37 -16.48
CA ILE A 108 -8.54 -1.74 -17.61
C ILE A 108 -9.75 -0.96 -17.10
N ASP A 109 -10.56 -1.57 -16.25
CA ASP A 109 -11.91 -1.06 -15.95
C ASP A 109 -12.00 -0.41 -14.56
N ASP A 110 -11.19 -0.85 -13.61
CA ASP A 110 -11.42 -0.56 -12.19
C ASP A 110 -10.56 0.59 -11.65
N PHE A 111 -9.59 1.07 -12.43
CA PHE A 111 -8.66 2.12 -11.99
C PHE A 111 -8.98 3.48 -12.60
N ARG A 112 -8.71 4.53 -11.81
CA ARG A 112 -8.93 5.92 -12.19
C ARG A 112 -7.74 6.81 -11.84
N PRO A 113 -7.51 7.89 -12.61
CA PRO A 113 -6.50 8.88 -12.29
C PRO A 113 -6.88 9.69 -11.04
N LEU A 114 -5.91 9.90 -10.15
CA LEU A 114 -6.05 10.74 -8.95
C LEU A 114 -4.83 11.64 -8.79
N SER A 115 -5.06 12.94 -8.57
CA SER A 115 -4.03 13.87 -8.13
C SER A 115 -4.00 13.93 -6.61
N ARG A 116 -2.84 13.67 -6.04
CA ARG A 116 -2.58 13.66 -4.60
C ARG A 116 -1.68 14.84 -4.23
N GLN A 117 -2.07 15.57 -3.17
CA GLN A 117 -1.20 16.56 -2.55
C GLN A 117 -0.05 15.90 -1.76
N ALA A 118 1.02 16.67 -1.55
CA ALA A 118 2.09 16.24 -0.64
C ALA A 118 1.51 15.93 0.75
N TRP A 119 2.11 14.95 1.42
CA TRP A 119 1.72 14.57 2.76
C TRP A 119 2.93 14.07 3.54
N SER A 120 2.99 14.38 4.83
CA SER A 120 4.00 13.85 5.72
C SER A 120 3.38 13.48 7.07
N GLY A 121 3.85 12.38 7.65
CA GLY A 121 3.38 11.89 8.94
C GLY A 121 4.34 10.85 9.51
N GLY A 122 4.72 11.05 10.77
CA GLY A 122 5.76 10.23 11.42
C GLY A 122 7.06 10.25 10.61
N ARG A 123 7.52 9.07 10.17
CA ARG A 123 8.74 8.90 9.35
C ARG A 123 8.47 8.75 7.85
N ILE A 124 7.21 8.90 7.42
CA ILE A 124 6.82 8.72 6.02
C ILE A 124 6.51 10.10 5.42
N SER A 125 7.05 10.33 4.23
CA SER A 125 6.76 11.51 3.41
C SER A 125 6.37 11.05 2.01
N ILE A 126 5.25 11.57 1.51
CA ILE A 126 4.75 11.34 0.16
C ILE A 126 4.83 12.69 -0.59
N PRO A 127 5.55 12.78 -1.71
CA PRO A 127 5.58 13.99 -2.53
C PRO A 127 4.21 14.21 -3.20
N PRO A 128 3.99 15.39 -3.83
CA PRO A 128 2.89 15.54 -4.78
C PRO A 128 2.95 14.42 -5.82
N ALA A 129 1.80 13.81 -6.11
CA ALA A 129 1.75 12.62 -6.94
C ALA A 129 0.54 12.64 -7.87
N LYS A 130 0.70 12.04 -9.05
CA LYS A 130 -0.40 11.60 -9.91
C LYS A 130 -0.44 10.08 -9.84
N LEU A 131 -1.46 9.54 -9.21
CA LEU A 131 -1.59 8.12 -8.89
C LEU A 131 -2.73 7.51 -9.71
N PHE A 132 -2.57 6.28 -10.14
CA PHE A 132 -3.65 5.48 -10.72
C PHE A 132 -4.13 4.53 -9.62
N ILE A 133 -5.38 4.70 -9.17
CA ILE A 133 -5.94 4.09 -7.96
C ILE A 133 -7.22 3.35 -8.33
N ASP A 134 -7.49 2.22 -7.67
CA ASP A 134 -8.73 1.49 -7.88
C ASP A 134 -9.96 2.32 -7.43
N SER A 135 -11.13 1.92 -7.91
CA SER A 135 -12.40 2.60 -7.67
C SER A 135 -13.25 1.96 -6.58
N GLN A 136 -12.77 0.90 -5.91
CA GLN A 136 -13.49 0.29 -4.80
C GLN A 136 -13.63 1.28 -3.64
N ALA A 137 -14.80 1.27 -3.02
CA ALA A 137 -15.00 1.89 -1.71
C ALA A 137 -14.00 1.30 -0.70
N ASP A 138 -13.78 1.98 0.43
CA ASP A 138 -12.89 1.52 1.49
C ASP A 138 -13.44 0.24 2.16
N TRP A 139 -13.29 -0.92 1.50
CA TRP A 139 -13.87 -2.21 1.90
C TRP A 139 -13.45 -2.63 3.31
N TYR A 140 -12.24 -2.23 3.70
CA TYR A 140 -11.66 -2.50 5.02
C TYR A 140 -12.37 -1.76 6.16
N LEU A 141 -13.25 -0.79 5.88
CA LEU A 141 -14.10 -0.16 6.91
C LEU A 141 -15.35 -0.98 7.22
N ARG A 142 -15.74 -1.93 6.35
CA ARG A 142 -16.92 -2.78 6.54
C ARG A 142 -16.64 -4.04 7.36
N VAL A 143 -15.36 -4.33 7.60
CA VAL A 143 -14.90 -5.48 8.39
C VAL A 143 -14.81 -5.03 9.86
N VAL A 144 -15.96 -5.01 10.54
CA VAL A 144 -16.05 -4.82 12.01
C VAL A 144 -15.99 -6.17 12.69
#